data_AF-A0A2M6Y2E9-F1
#
_entry.id   AF-A0A2M6Y2E9-F1
#
_cell.length_a   1.000
_cell.length_b   1.000
_cell.length_c   1.000
_cell.angle_alpha   90.00
_cell.angle_beta   90.00
_cell.angle_gamma   90.00
#
_symmetry.space_group_name_H-M   'P 1'
#
loop_
_entity.id
_entity.type
_entity.pdbx_description
1 polymer ?
#
loop_
_entity_poly.entity_id
_entity_poly.type
_entity_poly.pdbx_seq_one_letter_code
_entity_poly.pdbx_strand_id
1 'polypeptide(L)'
;MIISKASPLMIAPVLPGADKIDIFNSSKADEVSSWYPEKRHSLFTYFFLKGLQGAADKNKDHAITAAELEEYVAENVPSMARRLYGRKQTPGYTGQRGKIVAAY
;
A
#
# COMPACT_ATOMS: atom_id res chain seq x y z
N MET A 1 -34.35 16.40 -2.64
CA MET A 1 -33.93 15.01 -2.88
C MET A 1 -32.47 15.04 -3.34
N ILE A 2 -31.52 14.52 -2.55
CA ILE A 2 -30.06 14.78 -2.71
C ILE A 2 -29.42 13.95 -3.85
N ILE A 3 -30.19 13.07 -4.50
CA ILE A 3 -29.68 12.09 -5.47
C ILE A 3 -29.69 12.63 -6.92
N SER A 4 -30.26 13.82 -7.20
CA SER A 4 -30.33 14.37 -8.57
C SER A 4 -29.02 15.01 -9.08
N LYS A 5 -27.94 14.99 -8.28
CA LYS A 5 -26.64 15.61 -8.60
C LYS A 5 -25.45 14.67 -8.42
N ALA A 6 -25.65 13.36 -8.49
CA ALA A 6 -24.56 12.40 -8.54
C ALA A 6 -24.50 11.78 -9.93
N SER A 7 -23.39 11.94 -10.64
CA SER A 7 -23.11 11.14 -11.84
C SER A 7 -22.84 9.70 -11.38
N PRO A 8 -23.70 8.71 -11.68
CA PRO A 8 -23.56 7.35 -11.15
C PRO A 8 -22.54 6.52 -11.93
N LEU A 9 -21.72 7.16 -12.78
CA LEU A 9 -20.76 6.48 -13.63
C LEU A 9 -19.51 6.13 -12.82
N MET A 10 -19.48 4.90 -12.32
CA MET A 10 -18.28 4.31 -11.74
C MET A 10 -17.37 3.86 -12.88
N ILE A 11 -16.30 4.61 -13.16
CA ILE A 11 -15.26 4.16 -14.09
C ILE A 11 -14.39 3.17 -13.33
N ALA A 12 -14.65 1.87 -13.53
CA ALA A 12 -13.73 0.82 -13.12
C ALA A 12 -12.74 0.59 -14.28
N PRO A 13 -11.46 0.95 -14.15
CA PRO A 13 -10.48 0.60 -15.17
C PRO A 13 -10.39 -0.92 -15.27
N VAL A 14 -10.70 -1.47 -16.44
CA VAL A 14 -10.38 -2.86 -16.76
C VAL A 14 -8.88 -2.87 -17.05
N LEU A 15 -8.07 -3.39 -16.13
CA LEU A 15 -6.62 -3.56 -16.29
C LEU A 15 -6.37 -4.85 -17.10
N PRO A 16 -6.09 -4.76 -18.42
CA PRO A 16 -5.86 -5.95 -19.23
C PRO A 16 -4.50 -6.54 -18.85
N GLY A 17 -4.45 -7.81 -18.43
CA GLY A 17 -3.19 -8.50 -18.08
C GLY A 17 -2.77 -8.42 -16.60
N ALA A 18 -3.69 -8.12 -15.69
CA ALA A 18 -3.44 -8.06 -14.24
C ALA A 18 -2.86 -9.35 -13.63
N ASP A 19 -2.99 -10.50 -14.29
CA ASP A 19 -2.53 -11.79 -13.75
C ASP A 19 -1.01 -11.88 -13.60
N LYS A 20 -0.25 -11.04 -14.30
CA LYS A 20 1.23 -11.02 -14.30
C LYS A 20 1.83 -9.77 -13.67
N ILE A 21 1.01 -8.84 -13.19
CA ILE A 21 1.46 -7.55 -12.65
C ILE A 21 1.02 -7.45 -11.20
N ASP A 22 1.98 -7.12 -10.35
CA ASP A 22 1.77 -6.80 -8.95
C ASP A 22 1.81 -5.29 -8.77
N ILE A 23 0.75 -4.73 -8.19
CA ILE A 23 0.58 -3.29 -8.00
C ILE A 23 0.50 -3.02 -6.51
N PHE A 24 1.45 -2.25 -5.98
CA PHE A 24 1.35 -1.65 -4.65
C PHE A 24 1.08 -0.15 -4.79
N ASN A 25 -0.04 0.32 -4.27
CA ASN A 25 -0.39 1.74 -4.25
C ASN A 25 -0.10 2.36 -2.87
N SER A 26 0.42 3.58 -2.88
CA SER A 26 0.84 4.28 -1.65
C SER A 26 -0.30 4.89 -0.83
N SER A 27 -1.48 5.06 -1.44
CA SER A 27 -2.71 5.57 -0.85
C SER A 27 -3.92 5.14 -1.69
N LYS A 28 -5.15 5.30 -1.17
CA LYS A 28 -6.37 5.22 -1.98
C LYS A 28 -6.47 6.40 -2.95
N ALA A 29 -7.37 6.27 -3.93
CA ALA A 29 -7.59 7.26 -4.98
C ALA A 29 -8.04 8.64 -4.45
N ASP A 30 -8.72 8.67 -3.30
CA ASP A 30 -9.22 9.87 -2.61
C ASP A 30 -8.32 10.35 -1.46
N GLU A 31 -7.12 9.77 -1.32
CA GLU A 31 -6.17 10.06 -0.25
C GLU A 31 -4.83 10.55 -0.79
N VAL A 32 -4.09 11.30 0.04
CA VAL A 32 -2.80 11.90 -0.35
C VAL A 32 -1.62 11.11 0.23
N SER A 33 -0.67 10.74 -0.62
CA SER A 33 0.60 10.15 -0.21
C SER A 33 1.49 11.17 0.51
N SER A 34 2.10 10.74 1.62
CA SER A 34 2.88 11.61 2.50
C SER A 34 4.39 11.45 2.32
N TRP A 35 5.12 12.53 2.58
CA TRP A 35 6.57 12.49 2.78
C TRP A 35 6.91 12.00 4.19
N TYR A 36 8.13 11.50 4.38
CA TYR A 36 8.69 11.24 5.71
C TYR A 36 10.01 12.01 5.84
N PRO A 37 9.98 13.29 6.26
CA PRO A 37 11.13 14.19 6.20
C PRO A 37 12.37 13.65 6.92
N GLU A 38 12.21 13.08 8.12
CA GLU A 38 13.31 12.49 8.89
C GLU A 38 14.01 11.33 8.17
N LYS A 39 13.29 10.64 7.27
CA LYS A 39 13.82 9.52 6.50
C LYS A 39 14.15 9.89 5.04
N ARG A 40 13.86 11.13 4.63
CA ARG A 40 14.22 11.71 3.32
C ARG A 40 13.62 11.00 2.09
N HIS A 41 12.52 10.27 2.25
CA HIS A 41 11.75 9.67 1.15
C HIS A 41 10.25 9.70 1.47
N SER A 42 9.40 9.24 0.56
CA SER A 42 7.97 9.02 0.83
C SER A 42 7.78 8.13 2.06
N LEU A 43 6.71 8.40 2.82
CA LEU A 43 6.28 7.60 3.95
C LEU A 43 5.97 6.15 3.56
N PHE A 44 5.29 5.96 2.43
CA PHE A 44 5.01 4.62 1.92
C PHE A 44 6.31 3.91 1.53
N THR A 45 7.17 4.58 0.74
CA THR A 45 8.45 4.01 0.31
C THR A 45 9.33 3.60 1.49
N TYR A 46 9.33 4.37 2.59
CA TYR A 46 10.03 3.98 3.81
C TYR A 46 9.65 2.58 4.30
N PHE A 47 8.36 2.39 4.54
CA PHE A 47 7.85 1.14 5.10
C PHE A 47 7.88 0.03 4.07
N PHE A 48 7.68 0.32 2.79
CA PHE A 48 7.85 -0.66 1.73
C PHE A 48 9.28 -1.24 1.72
N LEU A 49 10.30 -0.38 1.72
CA LEU A 49 11.70 -0.82 1.73
C LEU A 49 12.09 -1.50 3.04
N LYS A 50 11.64 -0.96 4.18
CA LYS A 50 11.88 -1.58 5.50
C LYS A 50 11.23 -2.96 5.60
N GLY A 51 10.02 -3.10 5.04
CA GLY A 51 9.33 -4.38 4.91
C GLY A 51 10.17 -5.37 4.12
N LEU A 52 10.62 -5.00 2.92
CA LEU A 52 11.50 -5.81 2.07
C LEU A 52 12.84 -6.21 2.73
N GLN A 53 13.32 -5.44 3.70
CA GLN A 53 14.52 -5.77 4.50
C GLN A 53 14.27 -6.80 5.62
N GLY A 54 13.08 -7.41 5.68
CA GLY A 54 12.73 -8.44 6.66
C GLY A 54 11.75 -7.97 7.73
N ALA A 55 11.40 -6.68 7.81
CA ALA A 55 10.43 -6.23 8.81
C ALA A 55 9.00 -6.72 8.53
N ALA A 56 8.74 -7.15 7.29
CA ALA A 56 7.46 -7.75 6.91
C ALA A 56 7.42 -9.28 7.11
N ASP A 57 8.55 -9.94 7.40
CA ASP A 57 8.63 -11.40 7.61
C ASP A 57 7.98 -11.77 8.95
N LYS A 58 6.68 -12.09 8.88
CA LYS A 58 5.83 -12.27 10.06
C LYS A 58 5.93 -13.70 10.59
N ASN A 59 6.09 -14.66 9.68
CA ASN A 59 6.20 -16.08 10.01
C ASN A 59 7.66 -16.52 10.29
N LYS A 60 8.65 -15.65 10.02
CA LYS A 60 10.09 -15.87 10.22
C LYS A 60 10.65 -16.99 9.35
N ASP A 61 10.16 -17.09 8.12
CA ASP A 61 10.64 -18.10 7.15
C ASP A 61 11.76 -17.59 6.24
N HIS A 62 12.28 -16.37 6.50
CA HIS A 62 13.31 -15.71 5.70
C HIS A 62 12.90 -15.39 4.25
N ALA A 63 11.60 -15.47 3.96
CA ALA A 63 10.99 -14.98 2.75
C ALA A 63 9.95 -13.92 3.10
N ILE A 64 9.61 -13.10 2.11
CA ILE A 64 8.58 -12.08 2.24
C ILE A 64 7.62 -12.27 1.11
N THR A 65 6.39 -12.63 1.46
CA THR A 65 5.29 -12.72 0.50
C THR A 65 4.69 -11.34 0.23
N ALA A 66 4.01 -11.20 -0.91
CA ALA A 66 3.29 -9.97 -1.23
C ALA A 66 2.19 -9.67 -0.19
N ALA A 67 1.55 -10.71 0.36
CA ALA A 67 0.59 -10.60 1.45
C ALA A 67 1.21 -10.02 2.73
N GLU A 68 2.38 -10.52 3.13
CA GLU A 68 3.09 -10.03 4.31
C GLU A 68 3.53 -8.58 4.14
N LEU A 69 4.05 -8.23 2.95
CA LEU A 69 4.44 -6.86 2.67
C LEU A 69 3.23 -5.91 2.66
N GLU A 70 2.10 -6.33 2.10
CA GLU A 70 0.83 -5.59 2.14
C GLU A 70 0.37 -5.36 3.58
N GLU A 71 0.32 -6.42 4.39
CA GLU A 71 -0.06 -6.34 5.81
C GLU A 71 0.86 -5.36 6.56
N TYR A 72 2.16 -5.45 6.35
CA TYR A 72 3.16 -4.60 6.98
C TYR A 72 2.94 -3.11 6.65
N VAL A 73 2.76 -2.76 5.37
CA VAL A 73 2.54 -1.36 4.98
C VAL A 73 1.16 -0.86 5.41
N ALA A 74 0.14 -1.72 5.39
CA ALA A 74 -1.22 -1.40 5.82
C ALA A 74 -1.31 -1.12 7.33
N GLU A 75 -0.45 -1.72 8.14
CA GLU A 75 -0.37 -1.43 9.58
C GLU A 75 0.40 -0.12 9.86
N ASN A 76 1.57 0.05 9.24
CA ASN A 76 2.51 1.09 9.63
C ASN A 76 2.21 2.46 9.01
N VAL A 77 1.84 2.51 7.73
CA VAL A 77 1.66 3.77 6.99
C VAL A 77 0.50 4.61 7.54
N PRO A 78 -0.72 4.06 7.80
CA PRO A 78 -1.82 4.88 8.32
C PRO A 78 -1.52 5.45 9.71
N SER A 79 -0.89 4.65 10.58
CA SER A 79 -0.49 5.08 11.92
C SER A 79 0.47 6.27 11.85
N MET A 80 1.50 6.17 11.01
CA MET A 80 2.50 7.24 10.87
C MET A 80 1.96 8.47 10.12
N ALA A 81 1.12 8.29 9.10
CA ALA A 81 0.50 9.41 8.39
C ALA A 81 -0.38 10.25 9.32
N ARG A 82 -1.12 9.58 10.22
CA ARG A 82 -1.90 10.26 11.26
C ARG A 82 -1.01 10.99 12.25
N ARG A 83 0.10 10.39 12.67
CA ARG A 83 1.05 11.00 13.61
C ARG A 83 1.75 12.24 13.05
N LEU A 84 2.21 12.19 11.81
CA LEU A 84 3.00 13.27 11.19
C LEU A 84 2.12 14.43 10.69
N TYR A 85 0.93 14.12 10.17
CA TYR A 85 0.13 15.09 9.41
C TYR A 85 -1.35 15.13 9.78
N GLY A 86 -1.81 14.30 10.72
CA GLY A 86 -3.22 14.25 11.12
C GLY A 86 -4.18 13.75 10.03
N ARG A 87 -3.67 13.09 8.97
CA ARG A 87 -4.46 12.66 7.80
C ARG A 87 -4.43 11.16 7.59
N LYS A 88 -5.37 10.66 6.78
CA LYS A 88 -5.43 9.26 6.36
C LYS A 88 -4.51 9.02 5.16
N GLN A 89 -3.89 7.86 5.15
CA GLN A 89 -3.17 7.30 4.01
C GLN A 89 -3.22 5.78 4.16
N THR A 90 -3.92 5.11 3.26
CA THR A 90 -4.13 3.67 3.28
C THR A 90 -3.52 3.07 2.01
N PRO A 91 -2.34 2.43 2.12
CA PRO A 91 -1.78 1.66 1.02
C PRO A 91 -2.69 0.51 0.61
N GLY A 92 -2.48 0.00 -0.59
CA GLY A 92 -3.15 -1.20 -1.08
C GLY A 92 -2.25 -2.04 -1.95
N TYR A 93 -2.73 -3.24 -2.25
CA TYR A 93 -2.07 -4.18 -3.13
C TYR A 93 -3.08 -4.86 -4.06
N THR A 94 -2.66 -5.14 -5.28
CA THR A 94 -3.42 -5.93 -6.26
C THR A 94 -2.45 -6.84 -6.99
N GLY A 95 -2.70 -8.14 -6.95
CA GLY A 95 -1.82 -9.15 -7.54
C GLY A 95 -1.89 -10.49 -6.81
N GLN A 96 -0.84 -11.31 -6.96
CA GLN A 96 -0.76 -12.64 -6.38
C GLN A 96 -0.22 -12.63 -4.95
N ARG A 97 -1.10 -12.75 -3.96
CA ARG A 97 -0.78 -12.71 -2.52
C ARG A 97 0.38 -13.62 -2.07
N GLY A 98 0.43 -14.86 -2.59
CA GLY A 98 1.44 -15.86 -2.18
C GLY A 98 2.80 -15.71 -2.87
N LYS A 99 2.97 -14.71 -3.74
CA LYS A 99 4.23 -14.51 -4.46
C LYS A 99 5.30 -14.00 -3.51
N ILE A 100 6.47 -14.64 -3.54
CA ILE A 100 7.65 -14.15 -2.82
C ILE A 100 8.18 -12.91 -3.56
N VAL A 101 8.30 -11.80 -2.83
CA VAL A 101 8.79 -10.51 -3.33
C VAL A 101 10.21 -10.19 -2.87
N ALA A 102 10.67 -10.82 -1.78
CA ALA A 102 12.06 -10.81 -1.32
C ALA A 102 12.36 -12.07 -0.50
N ALA A 103 13.63 -12.47 -0.47
CA ALA A 103 14.15 -13.55 0.39
C ALA A 103 15.60 -13.23 0.75
N TYR A 104 16.06 -13.67 1.93
CA TYR A 104 17.37 -13.31 2.47
C TYR A 104 18.01 -14.43 3.30
#